data_AF-A0A6V7Q265-F1
#
_entry.id   AF-A0A6V7Q265-F1
#
_cell.length_a   1.000
_cell.length_b   1.000
_cell.length_c   1.000
_cell.angle_alpha   90.00
_cell.angle_beta   90.00
_cell.angle_gamma   90.00
#
_symmetry.space_group_name_H-M   'P 1'
#
loop_
_entity.id
_entity.type
_entity.pdbx_description
1 polymer ?
#
loop_
_entity_poly.entity_id
_entity_poly.type
_entity_poly.pdbx_seq_one_letter_code
_entity_poly.pdbx_strand_id
1 'polypeptide(L)'
;MEANPSPKETAWNQRTQGRPPGAGGRGAGEEGRRSAQAIEWDAPAPQPPPSQQQMQRRLSCAPRRPVQPFCALWLWWRVGAREEAKDGDERVKEEALQILGLFQVLPRLVVFDLDYTLWPFYCECRSKREMPVLYPHAKGIVHALKAKGIDVAIASRSPTPDIAKAFLNKLDLQSMFVAQEIFSSWTHKTEHLERIRRRTGVHYKSMLFFDDEYRNIEAVSKMGVTCILVDNGVNLEMLRLGLRNFAHNFSSPKTKQSE
;
A
#
# COMPACT_ATOMS: atom_id res chain seq x y z
N MET A 1 -29.14 44.96 39.02
CA MET A 1 -27.76 45.29 38.64
C MET A 1 -27.19 44.06 37.95
N GLU A 2 -26.74 44.04 36.72
CA GLU A 2 -26.79 44.94 35.57
C GLU A 2 -26.35 44.06 34.40
N ALA A 3 -26.95 44.26 33.23
CA ALA A 3 -26.73 43.46 32.05
C ALA A 3 -25.58 44.02 31.19
N ASN A 4 -24.70 43.13 30.70
CA ASN A 4 -23.87 43.25 29.47
C ASN A 4 -22.89 44.47 29.40
N PRO A 5 -22.02 44.64 28.37
CA PRO A 5 -21.72 43.79 27.21
C PRO A 5 -20.22 43.63 26.84
N SER A 6 -20.00 42.78 25.84
CA SER A 6 -18.86 42.75 24.91
C SER A 6 -18.57 44.11 24.23
N PRO A 7 -17.29 44.38 23.89
CA PRO A 7 -16.93 45.15 22.69
C PRO A 7 -15.95 44.37 21.80
N LYS A 8 -16.32 44.08 20.55
CA LYS A 8 -16.16 44.90 19.33
C LYS A 8 -14.79 44.78 18.65
N GLU A 9 -14.91 44.23 17.44
CA GLU A 9 -14.06 44.33 16.25
C GLU A 9 -13.38 45.69 16.07
N THR A 10 -12.09 45.66 15.69
CA THR A 10 -11.39 46.79 15.10
C THR A 10 -11.05 46.48 13.65
N ALA A 11 -11.79 47.14 12.76
CA ALA A 11 -11.51 47.28 11.35
C ALA A 11 -10.21 48.08 11.13
N TRP A 12 -9.34 47.60 10.25
CA TRP A 12 -8.27 48.40 9.65
C TRP A 12 -8.72 48.93 8.30
N ASN A 13 -8.66 50.25 8.17
CA ASN A 13 -9.09 51.02 7.02
C ASN A 13 -8.00 51.13 5.94
N GLN A 14 -8.44 50.92 4.71
CA GLN A 14 -8.04 51.46 3.40
C GLN A 14 -6.95 52.55 3.33
N ARG A 15 -6.09 52.46 2.29
CA ARG A 15 -5.96 53.29 1.04
C ARG A 15 -4.49 53.18 0.56
N THR A 16 -4.10 53.02 -0.71
CA THR A 16 -4.37 53.82 -1.92
C THR A 16 -3.82 53.15 -3.20
N GLN A 17 -4.62 53.22 -4.28
CA GLN A 17 -4.29 53.60 -5.67
C GLN A 17 -3.40 52.73 -6.60
N GLY A 18 -3.90 52.54 -7.84
CA GLY A 18 -3.09 52.30 -9.05
C GLY A 18 -3.80 51.46 -10.14
N ARG A 19 -4.22 52.10 -11.25
CA ARG A 19 -4.83 51.49 -12.45
C ARG A 19 -3.81 50.68 -13.30
N PRO A 20 -4.28 49.78 -14.21
CA PRO A 20 -3.44 48.87 -14.99
C PRO A 20 -3.02 49.45 -16.35
N PRO A 21 -2.04 48.84 -17.03
CA PRO A 21 -2.34 48.29 -18.37
C PRO A 21 -1.53 47.03 -18.75
N GLY A 22 -2.00 46.30 -19.77
CA GLY A 22 -1.14 45.39 -20.54
C GLY A 22 -1.81 44.12 -21.09
N ALA A 23 -2.81 44.27 -21.97
CA ALA A 23 -3.22 43.19 -22.87
C ALA A 23 -2.41 43.31 -24.17
N GLY A 24 -1.67 42.26 -24.52
CA GLY A 24 -0.87 42.20 -25.74
C GLY A 24 -0.71 40.76 -26.24
N GLY A 25 -1.17 40.50 -27.46
CA GLY A 25 -1.03 39.23 -28.17
C GLY A 25 -2.15 39.07 -29.19
N ARG A 26 -2.01 39.69 -30.38
CA ARG A 26 -1.70 39.00 -31.67
C ARG A 26 -2.77 37.95 -32.01
N GLY A 27 -3.59 38.09 -33.04
CA GLY A 27 -3.31 38.58 -34.39
C GLY A 27 -3.82 37.50 -35.34
N ALA A 28 -4.83 37.83 -36.15
CA ALA A 28 -5.54 36.92 -37.03
C ALA A 28 -4.63 36.36 -38.15
N GLY A 29 -4.91 35.12 -38.53
CA GLY A 29 -4.40 34.47 -39.74
C GLY A 29 -5.45 33.48 -40.23
N GLU A 30 -6.36 33.95 -41.08
CA GLU A 30 -7.12 33.12 -42.00
C GLU A 30 -6.16 32.59 -43.08
N GLU A 31 -6.24 31.29 -43.39
CA GLU A 31 -6.34 30.75 -44.76
C GLU A 31 -6.04 29.24 -44.76
N GLY A 32 -6.83 28.48 -45.52
CA GLY A 32 -6.48 27.10 -45.88
C GLY A 32 -7.50 26.02 -45.53
N ARG A 33 -8.80 26.21 -45.80
CA ARG A 33 -9.70 25.07 -46.01
C ARG A 33 -9.35 24.42 -47.36
N ARG A 34 -8.38 23.51 -47.35
CA ARG A 34 -8.21 22.52 -48.42
C ARG A 34 -9.12 21.33 -48.12
N SER A 35 -10.07 21.14 -49.02
CA SER A 35 -10.99 20.04 -49.14
C SER A 35 -10.25 18.70 -49.02
N ALA A 36 -10.50 17.95 -47.95
CA ALA A 36 -10.16 16.54 -47.91
C ALA A 36 -11.17 15.81 -48.79
N GLN A 37 -10.76 15.43 -50.00
CA GLN A 37 -11.47 14.43 -50.79
C GLN A 37 -11.45 13.12 -50.01
N ALA A 38 -12.63 12.68 -49.57
CA ALA A 38 -12.82 11.34 -49.06
C ALA A 38 -12.56 10.36 -50.19
N ILE A 39 -11.52 9.54 -50.05
CA ILE A 39 -11.28 8.40 -50.92
C ILE A 39 -12.31 7.34 -50.49
N GLU A 40 -13.32 7.18 -51.32
CA GLU A 40 -14.34 6.14 -51.24
C GLU A 40 -13.66 4.78 -51.45
N TRP A 41 -13.53 3.99 -50.38
CA TRP A 41 -13.14 2.59 -50.49
C TRP A 41 -14.41 1.78 -50.72
N ASP A 42 -14.63 1.31 -51.94
CA ASP A 42 -15.63 0.29 -52.26
C ASP A 42 -15.24 -1.02 -51.56
N ALA A 43 -15.69 -1.17 -50.32
CA ALA A 43 -15.64 -2.44 -49.61
C ALA A 43 -16.70 -3.38 -50.22
N PRO A 44 -16.33 -4.57 -50.72
CA PRO A 44 -17.31 -5.52 -51.25
C PRO A 44 -18.27 -5.94 -50.13
N ALA A 45 -19.56 -6.00 -50.47
CA ALA A 45 -20.63 -6.40 -49.55
C ALA A 45 -20.32 -7.75 -48.86
N PRO A 46 -20.59 -7.90 -47.56
CA PRO A 46 -20.37 -9.16 -46.86
C PRO A 46 -21.27 -10.26 -47.43
N GLN A 47 -20.68 -11.42 -47.71
CA GLN A 47 -21.39 -12.61 -48.18
C GLN A 47 -22.38 -13.09 -47.11
N PRO A 48 -23.59 -13.55 -47.49
CA PRO A 48 -24.54 -14.10 -46.53
C PRO A 48 -23.97 -15.37 -45.89
N PRO A 49 -24.28 -15.65 -44.61
CA PRO A 49 -23.80 -16.85 -43.94
C PRO A 49 -24.38 -18.10 -44.63
N PRO A 50 -23.59 -19.19 -44.72
CA PRO A 50 -24.03 -20.42 -45.38
C PRO A 50 -25.26 -21.00 -44.68
N SER A 51 -26.20 -21.52 -45.47
CA SER A 51 -27.40 -22.16 -44.96
C SER A 51 -27.06 -23.38 -44.08
N GLN A 52 -27.90 -23.65 -43.09
CA GLN A 52 -27.69 -24.72 -42.09
C GLN A 52 -27.42 -26.12 -42.70
N GLN A 53 -27.72 -26.32 -43.99
CA GLN A 53 -27.46 -27.58 -44.69
C GLN A 53 -26.01 -27.78 -45.19
N GLN A 54 -25.17 -26.73 -45.24
CA GLN A 54 -23.75 -26.89 -45.58
C GLN A 54 -22.83 -27.14 -44.37
N MET A 55 -23.32 -26.91 -43.14
CA MET A 55 -22.55 -27.15 -41.91
C MET A 55 -22.66 -28.60 -41.41
N GLN A 56 -23.61 -29.38 -41.91
CA GLN A 56 -23.88 -30.76 -41.45
C GLN A 56 -23.07 -31.85 -42.18
N ARG A 57 -22.25 -31.52 -43.19
CA ARG A 57 -21.41 -32.50 -43.91
C ARG A 57 -19.94 -32.53 -43.51
N ARG A 58 -19.53 -31.81 -42.46
CA ARG A 58 -18.17 -31.88 -41.88
C ARG A 58 -18.15 -32.29 -40.40
N LEU A 59 -19.18 -33.02 -39.95
CA LEU A 59 -19.22 -33.67 -38.64
C LEU A 59 -19.40 -35.19 -38.80
N SER A 60 -18.48 -35.80 -39.52
CA SER A 60 -18.34 -37.25 -39.61
C SER A 60 -16.85 -37.54 -39.54
N CYS A 61 -16.42 -38.01 -38.35
CA CYS A 61 -15.03 -38.32 -37.96
C CYS A 61 -14.15 -37.13 -37.55
N ALA A 62 -14.45 -36.56 -36.37
CA ALA A 62 -13.44 -35.93 -35.51
C ALA A 62 -13.52 -36.61 -34.13
N PRO A 63 -12.40 -37.02 -33.50
CA PRO A 63 -12.43 -37.56 -32.16
C PRO A 63 -13.02 -36.51 -31.22
N ARG A 64 -14.01 -36.91 -30.41
CA ARG A 64 -14.56 -36.09 -29.34
C ARG A 64 -13.41 -35.67 -28.43
N ARG A 65 -12.95 -34.42 -28.53
CA ARG A 65 -12.09 -33.85 -27.49
C ARG A 65 -12.90 -33.87 -26.20
N PRO A 66 -12.40 -34.44 -25.10
CA PRO A 66 -13.09 -34.33 -23.83
C PRO A 66 -13.19 -32.83 -23.50
N VAL A 67 -14.41 -32.36 -23.27
CA VAL A 67 -14.66 -31.06 -22.62
C VAL A 67 -13.95 -31.14 -21.28
N GLN A 68 -12.77 -30.51 -21.17
CA GLN A 68 -12.17 -30.32 -19.86
C GLN A 68 -13.16 -29.44 -19.07
N PRO A 69 -13.59 -29.85 -17.87
CA PRO A 69 -14.49 -29.03 -17.09
C PRO A 69 -13.78 -27.70 -16.83
N PHE A 70 -14.48 -26.58 -17.01
CA PHE A 70 -13.97 -25.23 -16.72
C PHE A 70 -13.25 -25.13 -15.35
N CYS A 71 -13.64 -25.99 -14.39
CA CYS A 71 -12.93 -26.17 -13.11
C CYS A 71 -11.47 -26.59 -13.25
N ALA A 72 -11.11 -27.53 -14.12
CA ALA A 72 -9.73 -28.03 -14.22
C ALA A 72 -8.77 -26.96 -14.74
N LEU A 73 -9.18 -26.22 -15.77
CA LEU A 73 -8.40 -25.10 -16.32
C LEU A 73 -8.31 -23.93 -15.32
N TRP A 74 -9.39 -23.63 -14.59
CA TRP A 74 -9.37 -22.60 -13.54
C TRP A 74 -8.50 -22.99 -12.35
N LEU A 75 -8.54 -24.25 -11.90
CA LEU A 75 -7.64 -24.75 -10.87
C LEU A 75 -6.18 -24.71 -11.34
N TRP A 76 -5.90 -25.12 -12.58
CA TRP A 76 -4.54 -25.11 -13.12
C TRP A 76 -4.00 -23.68 -13.24
N TRP A 77 -4.79 -22.74 -13.76
CA TRP A 77 -4.43 -21.31 -13.78
C TRP A 77 -4.24 -20.75 -12.36
N ARG A 78 -5.12 -21.11 -11.43
CA ARG A 78 -5.03 -20.68 -10.02
C ARG A 78 -3.79 -21.26 -9.31
N VAL A 79 -3.41 -22.50 -9.63
CA VAL A 79 -2.18 -23.12 -9.11
C VAL A 79 -0.96 -22.42 -9.73
N GLY A 80 -0.93 -22.22 -11.05
CA GLY A 80 0.15 -21.50 -11.73
C GLY A 80 0.34 -20.08 -11.20
N ALA A 81 -0.73 -19.29 -11.09
CA ALA A 81 -0.67 -17.94 -10.52
C ALA A 81 -0.20 -17.94 -9.05
N ARG A 82 -0.49 -18.99 -8.28
CA ARG A 82 0.00 -19.14 -6.91
C ARG A 82 1.49 -19.49 -6.86
N GLU A 83 2.00 -20.27 -7.81
CA GLU A 83 3.43 -20.57 -7.93
C GLU A 83 4.23 -19.34 -8.38
N GLU A 84 3.75 -18.59 -9.38
CA GLU A 84 4.36 -17.33 -9.80
C GLU A 84 4.42 -16.31 -8.66
N ALA A 85 3.35 -16.18 -7.88
CA ALA A 85 3.35 -15.30 -6.70
C ALA A 85 4.37 -15.75 -5.64
N LYS A 86 4.51 -17.05 -5.40
CA LYS A 86 5.53 -17.59 -4.47
C LYS A 86 6.94 -17.31 -4.94
N ASP A 87 7.20 -17.45 -6.24
CA ASP A 87 8.49 -17.16 -6.85
C ASP A 87 8.82 -15.65 -6.74
N GLY A 88 7.81 -14.79 -6.93
CA GLY A 88 7.93 -13.35 -6.64
C GLY A 88 8.26 -13.05 -5.17
N ASP A 89 7.53 -13.66 -4.23
CA ASP A 89 7.77 -13.50 -2.80
C ASP A 89 9.18 -13.95 -2.38
N GLU A 90 9.68 -15.04 -2.95
CA GLU A 90 11.01 -15.58 -2.64
C GLU A 90 12.12 -14.66 -3.17
N ARG A 91 12.00 -14.12 -4.38
CA ARG A 91 12.94 -13.10 -4.90
C ARG A 91 13.02 -11.87 -3.99
N VAL A 92 11.86 -11.34 -3.58
CA VAL A 92 11.80 -10.18 -2.67
C VAL A 92 12.44 -10.52 -1.33
N LYS A 93 12.19 -11.72 -0.80
CA LYS A 93 12.79 -12.19 0.46
C LYS A 93 14.30 -12.27 0.36
N GLU A 94 14.85 -12.80 -0.72
CA GLU A 94 16.31 -12.85 -0.96
C GLU A 94 16.92 -11.45 -1.01
N GLU A 95 16.30 -10.51 -1.73
CA GLU A 95 16.76 -9.13 -1.80
C GLU A 95 16.66 -8.42 -0.44
N ALA A 96 15.57 -8.64 0.31
CA ALA A 96 15.43 -8.13 1.67
C ALA A 96 16.51 -8.69 2.61
N LEU A 97 16.87 -9.97 2.49
CA LEU A 97 17.97 -10.58 3.25
C LEU A 97 19.32 -9.95 2.90
N GLN A 98 19.56 -9.65 1.62
CA GLN A 98 20.75 -8.92 1.20
C GLN A 98 20.80 -7.52 1.81
N ILE A 99 19.68 -6.77 1.76
CA ILE A 99 19.57 -5.45 2.40
C ILE A 99 19.85 -5.53 3.91
N LEU A 100 19.24 -6.49 4.61
CA LEU A 100 19.49 -6.73 6.03
C LEU A 100 20.97 -7.05 6.32
N GLY A 101 21.66 -7.73 5.40
CA GLY A 101 23.09 -8.01 5.48
C GLY A 101 24.00 -6.79 5.34
N LEU A 102 23.50 -5.65 4.83
CA LEU A 102 24.28 -4.42 4.68
C LEU A 102 24.47 -3.64 6.00
N PHE A 103 23.69 -3.95 7.04
CA PHE A 103 23.68 -3.18 8.29
C PHE A 103 24.22 -4.03 9.46
N GLN A 104 25.17 -3.46 10.22
CA GLN A 104 25.71 -4.10 11.43
C GLN A 104 24.76 -4.03 12.62
N VAL A 105 23.95 -2.97 12.68
CA VAL A 105 22.98 -2.72 13.75
C VAL A 105 21.58 -2.91 13.17
N LEU A 106 20.85 -3.89 13.71
CA LEU A 106 19.49 -4.25 13.27
C LEU A 106 18.48 -4.07 14.40
N PRO A 107 17.21 -3.74 14.08
CA PRO A 107 16.15 -3.70 15.09
C PRO A 107 15.91 -5.08 15.66
N ARG A 108 15.52 -5.14 16.93
CA ARG A 108 15.07 -6.41 17.57
C ARG A 108 13.63 -6.73 17.22
N LEU A 109 12.83 -5.71 16.91
CA LEU A 109 11.42 -5.83 16.58
C LEU A 109 11.07 -4.86 15.45
N VAL A 110 10.37 -5.36 14.43
CA VAL A 110 9.75 -4.52 13.40
C VAL A 110 8.24 -4.56 13.58
N VAL A 111 7.61 -3.39 13.67
CA VAL A 111 6.17 -3.23 13.84
C VAL A 111 5.59 -2.69 12.53
N PHE A 112 4.47 -3.26 12.09
CA PHE A 112 3.75 -2.82 10.89
C PHE A 112 2.33 -2.38 11.25
N ASP A 113 1.83 -1.32 10.60
CA ASP A 113 0.40 -1.18 10.37
C ASP A 113 -0.13 -2.26 9.41
N LEU A 114 -1.46 -2.28 9.21
CA LEU A 114 -2.17 -3.13 8.27
C LEU A 114 -2.63 -2.35 7.04
N ASP A 115 -3.66 -1.52 7.21
CA ASP A 115 -4.31 -0.79 6.12
C ASP A 115 -3.30 0.18 5.49
N TYR A 116 -3.23 0.22 4.15
CA TYR A 116 -2.27 1.00 3.35
C TYR A 116 -0.77 0.77 3.64
N THR A 117 -0.43 -0.16 4.52
CA THR A 117 0.95 -0.55 4.84
C THR A 117 1.27 -1.95 4.34
N LEU A 118 0.50 -2.97 4.72
CA LEU A 118 0.66 -4.34 4.23
C LEU A 118 -0.25 -4.64 3.04
N TRP A 119 -1.45 -4.05 3.00
CA TRP A 119 -2.40 -4.19 1.89
C TRP A 119 -3.00 -2.82 1.47
N PRO A 120 -3.42 -2.66 0.20
CA PRO A 120 -3.81 -1.35 -0.36
C PRO A 120 -5.30 -1.00 -0.12
N PHE A 121 -5.83 -1.22 1.09
CA PHE A 121 -7.23 -0.94 1.41
C PHE A 121 -7.45 -0.84 2.92
N TYR A 122 -8.57 -0.24 3.33
CA TYR A 122 -9.12 -0.40 4.67
C TYR A 122 -9.83 -1.74 4.82
N CYS A 123 -9.37 -2.58 5.75
CA CYS A 123 -9.96 -3.90 5.98
C CYS A 123 -11.40 -3.82 6.51
N GLU A 124 -11.78 -2.72 7.18
CA GLU A 124 -13.16 -2.50 7.66
C GLU A 124 -14.19 -2.40 6.53
N CYS A 125 -13.76 -2.00 5.32
CA CYS A 125 -14.61 -1.91 4.14
C CYS A 125 -14.73 -3.23 3.39
N ARG A 126 -14.21 -4.35 3.93
CA ARG A 126 -14.11 -5.64 3.25
C ARG A 126 -14.90 -6.72 3.97
N SER A 127 -15.21 -7.79 3.24
CA SER A 127 -15.79 -8.99 3.81
C SER A 127 -14.73 -9.98 4.27
N LYS A 128 -14.95 -10.63 5.43
CA LYS A 128 -14.16 -11.79 5.88
C LYS A 128 -14.06 -12.90 4.86
N ARG A 129 -14.94 -12.97 3.86
CA ARG A 129 -14.95 -14.00 2.81
C ARG A 129 -13.94 -13.73 1.70
N GLU A 130 -13.55 -12.47 1.49
CA GLU A 130 -12.62 -12.07 0.44
C GLU A 130 -11.21 -12.62 0.68
N MET A 131 -10.48 -12.87 -0.41
CA MET A 131 -9.04 -13.15 -0.36
C MET A 131 -8.31 -11.81 -0.44
N PRO A 132 -7.63 -11.37 0.63
CA PRO A 132 -6.86 -10.13 0.60
C PRO A 132 -5.65 -10.25 -0.33
N VAL A 133 -5.19 -9.11 -0.84
CA VAL A 133 -3.96 -8.99 -1.62
C VAL A 133 -3.01 -8.06 -0.87
N LEU A 134 -1.74 -8.43 -0.79
CA LEU A 134 -0.68 -7.63 -0.17
C LEU A 134 -0.02 -6.71 -1.18
N TYR A 135 0.68 -5.69 -0.70
CA TYR A 135 1.68 -5.01 -1.52
C TYR A 135 2.74 -6.01 -2.00
N PRO A 136 3.27 -5.87 -3.23
CA PRO A 136 4.13 -6.88 -3.86
C PRO A 136 5.33 -7.31 -3.01
N HIS A 137 5.89 -6.42 -2.21
CA HIS A 137 7.08 -6.70 -1.42
C HIS A 137 6.79 -7.11 0.04
N ALA A 138 5.56 -6.93 0.51
CA ALA A 138 5.26 -7.03 1.95
C ALA A 138 5.52 -8.43 2.50
N LYS A 139 5.08 -9.47 1.79
CA LYS A 139 5.23 -10.86 2.24
C LYS A 139 6.70 -11.28 2.28
N GLY A 140 7.44 -11.04 1.20
CA GLY A 140 8.88 -11.32 1.13
C GLY A 140 9.68 -10.63 2.24
N ILE A 141 9.38 -9.36 2.54
CA ILE A 141 10.02 -8.60 3.63
C ILE A 141 9.73 -9.24 5.00
N VAL A 142 8.47 -9.59 5.28
CA VAL A 142 8.09 -10.21 6.56
C VAL A 142 8.78 -11.58 6.73
N HIS A 143 8.90 -12.37 5.66
CA HIS A 143 9.66 -13.62 5.68
C HIS A 143 11.16 -13.42 5.89
N ALA A 144 11.76 -12.42 5.25
CA ALA A 144 13.18 -12.10 5.41
C ALA A 144 13.51 -11.68 6.85
N LEU A 145 12.68 -10.83 7.46
CA LEU A 145 12.83 -10.42 8.85
C LEU A 145 12.82 -11.63 9.80
N LYS A 146 11.83 -12.52 9.63
CA LYS A 146 11.75 -13.76 10.44
C LYS A 146 12.93 -14.69 10.20
N ALA A 147 13.36 -14.88 8.96
CA ALA A 147 14.54 -15.69 8.64
C ALA A 147 15.83 -15.12 9.25
N LYS A 148 15.92 -13.79 9.39
CA LYS A 148 17.04 -13.10 10.06
C LYS A 148 16.96 -13.16 11.59
N GLY A 149 15.88 -13.71 12.15
CA GLY A 149 15.65 -13.76 13.61
C GLY A 149 15.17 -12.43 14.20
N ILE A 150 14.60 -11.55 13.37
CA ILE A 150 13.99 -10.30 13.83
C ILE A 150 12.51 -10.56 14.07
N ASP A 151 12.04 -10.22 15.27
CA ASP A 151 10.63 -10.36 15.60
C ASP A 151 9.80 -9.33 14.83
N VAL A 152 8.56 -9.71 14.50
CA VAL A 152 7.60 -8.84 13.82
C VAL A 152 6.30 -8.75 14.59
N ALA A 153 5.67 -7.58 14.60
CA ALA A 153 4.39 -7.34 15.28
C ALA A 153 3.46 -6.46 14.45
N ILE A 154 2.17 -6.50 14.77
CA ILE A 154 1.14 -5.64 14.18
C ILE A 154 0.66 -4.61 15.20
N ALA A 155 0.54 -3.36 14.77
CA ALA A 155 -0.16 -2.30 15.47
C ALA A 155 -1.15 -1.65 14.50
N SER A 156 -2.46 -1.89 14.66
CA SER A 156 -3.50 -1.35 13.77
C SER A 156 -4.66 -0.76 14.56
N ARG A 157 -5.18 0.37 14.06
CA ARG A 157 -6.34 1.06 14.64
C ARG A 157 -7.69 0.59 14.09
N SER A 158 -7.71 -0.41 13.22
CA SER A 158 -8.94 -0.93 12.62
C SER A 158 -9.96 -1.34 13.70
N PRO A 159 -11.24 -0.94 13.57
CA PRO A 159 -12.32 -1.37 14.46
C PRO A 159 -12.77 -2.81 14.20
N THR A 160 -12.21 -3.48 13.19
CA THR A 160 -12.62 -4.82 12.74
C THR A 160 -11.50 -5.85 12.93
N PRO A 161 -11.09 -6.14 14.19
CA PRO A 161 -9.98 -7.05 14.47
C PRO A 161 -10.24 -8.48 13.98
N ASP A 162 -11.50 -8.86 13.88
CA ASP A 162 -11.96 -10.14 13.37
C ASP A 162 -11.76 -10.28 11.85
N ILE A 163 -11.94 -9.21 11.08
CA ILE A 163 -11.66 -9.18 9.64
C ILE A 163 -10.16 -9.19 9.39
N ALA A 164 -9.43 -8.30 10.07
CA ALA A 164 -7.97 -8.22 9.98
C ALA A 164 -7.29 -9.56 10.29
N LYS A 165 -7.69 -10.23 11.38
CA LYS A 165 -7.17 -11.56 11.73
C LYS A 165 -7.53 -12.61 10.67
N ALA A 166 -8.76 -12.61 10.15
CA ALA A 166 -9.14 -13.54 9.09
C ALA A 166 -8.26 -13.36 7.83
N PHE A 167 -7.88 -12.14 7.50
CA PHE A 167 -6.98 -11.84 6.39
C PHE A 167 -5.55 -12.31 6.64
N LEU A 168 -4.99 -12.00 7.82
CA LEU A 168 -3.66 -12.50 8.21
C LEU A 168 -3.58 -14.04 8.16
N ASN A 169 -4.65 -14.72 8.52
CA ASN A 169 -4.73 -16.19 8.46
C ASN A 169 -4.72 -16.70 7.03
N LYS A 170 -5.52 -16.11 6.14
CA LYS A 170 -5.60 -16.50 4.72
C LYS A 170 -4.30 -16.25 3.95
N LEU A 171 -3.52 -15.26 4.40
CA LEU A 171 -2.22 -14.91 3.85
C LEU A 171 -1.08 -15.77 4.41
N ASP A 172 -1.36 -16.69 5.33
CA ASP A 172 -0.39 -17.51 6.05
C ASP A 172 0.62 -16.67 6.87
N LEU A 173 0.24 -15.45 7.29
CA LEU A 173 1.11 -14.54 8.05
C LEU A 173 0.85 -14.54 9.56
N GLN A 174 -0.31 -15.05 10.01
CA GLN A 174 -0.73 -14.93 11.41
C GLN A 174 0.32 -15.43 12.42
N SER A 175 0.95 -16.58 12.14
CA SER A 175 1.94 -17.22 13.01
C SER A 175 3.31 -16.51 13.01
N MET A 176 3.53 -15.58 12.09
CA MET A 176 4.80 -14.85 11.98
C MET A 176 4.90 -13.76 13.04
N PHE A 177 3.78 -13.17 13.45
CA PHE A 177 3.72 -12.03 14.37
C PHE A 177 3.73 -12.45 15.84
N VAL A 178 4.70 -11.96 16.61
CA VAL A 178 4.82 -12.25 18.05
C VAL A 178 3.77 -11.51 18.89
N ALA A 179 3.25 -10.39 18.36
CA ALA A 179 2.17 -9.60 18.94
C ALA A 179 1.28 -9.01 17.83
N GLN A 180 -0.03 -8.94 18.09
CA GLN A 180 -1.02 -8.40 17.17
C GLN A 180 -1.98 -7.49 17.93
N GLU A 181 -1.64 -6.21 18.03
CA GLU A 181 -2.48 -5.20 18.67
C GLU A 181 -3.36 -4.56 17.58
N ILE A 182 -4.61 -5.02 17.50
CA ILE A 182 -5.59 -4.55 16.51
C ILE A 182 -6.84 -4.11 17.27
N PHE A 183 -7.00 -2.80 17.44
CA PHE A 183 -8.15 -2.19 18.12
C PHE A 183 -8.17 -0.68 17.86
N SER A 184 -9.35 -0.06 17.87
CA SER A 184 -9.46 1.40 17.77
C SER A 184 -8.97 2.09 19.05
N SER A 185 -8.24 3.18 18.89
CA SER A 185 -7.76 4.02 20.00
C SER A 185 -7.61 5.46 19.54
N TRP A 186 -7.76 6.38 20.48
CA TRP A 186 -7.58 7.82 20.29
C TRP A 186 -6.11 8.25 20.36
N THR A 187 -5.20 7.35 20.74
CA THR A 187 -3.83 7.74 21.09
C THR A 187 -2.80 7.61 19.96
N HIS A 188 -3.25 7.60 18.69
CA HIS A 188 -2.35 7.52 17.52
C HIS A 188 -1.25 6.44 17.66
N LYS A 189 -1.67 5.22 18.04
CA LYS A 189 -0.84 4.00 18.22
C LYS A 189 0.13 3.96 19.39
N THR A 190 0.18 4.98 20.24
CA THR A 190 1.02 4.90 21.44
C THR A 190 0.58 3.77 22.39
N GLU A 191 -0.73 3.53 22.52
CA GLU A 191 -1.27 2.46 23.36
C GLU A 191 -0.93 1.07 22.78
N HIS A 192 -1.02 0.92 21.45
CA HIS A 192 -0.65 -0.32 20.76
C HIS A 192 0.83 -0.66 20.99
N LEU A 193 1.73 0.32 20.78
CA LEU A 193 3.17 0.12 20.98
C LEU A 193 3.51 -0.15 22.44
N GLU A 194 2.78 0.44 23.38
CA GLU A 194 2.95 0.14 24.80
C GLU A 194 2.59 -1.33 25.11
N ARG A 195 1.46 -1.83 24.61
CA ARG A 195 1.06 -3.24 24.77
C ARG A 195 2.06 -4.19 24.11
N ILE A 196 2.52 -3.87 22.90
CA ILE A 196 3.58 -4.63 22.20
C ILE A 196 4.85 -4.67 23.04
N ARG A 197 5.31 -3.53 23.57
CA ARG A 197 6.49 -3.47 24.43
C ARG A 197 6.33 -4.32 25.67
N ARG A 198 5.19 -4.23 26.37
CA ARG A 198 4.92 -5.04 27.58
C ARG A 198 4.94 -6.53 27.26
N ARG A 199 4.38 -6.94 26.12
CA ARG A 199 4.30 -8.34 25.69
C ARG A 199 5.64 -8.92 25.24
N THR A 200 6.45 -8.13 24.53
CA THR A 200 7.71 -8.58 23.92
C THR A 200 8.95 -8.29 24.78
N GLY A 201 8.85 -7.34 25.71
CA GLY A 201 10.00 -6.84 26.48
C GLY A 201 10.99 -6.00 25.67
N VAL A 202 10.74 -5.75 24.38
CA VAL A 202 11.66 -4.99 23.52
C VAL A 202 11.54 -3.49 23.83
N HIS A 203 12.66 -2.80 24.03
CA HIS A 203 12.66 -1.36 24.25
C HIS A 203 12.33 -0.59 22.96
N TYR A 204 11.65 0.55 23.07
CA TYR A 204 11.26 1.39 21.92
C TYR A 204 12.43 1.74 20.99
N LYS A 205 13.60 2.06 21.56
CA LYS A 205 14.82 2.33 20.79
C LYS A 205 15.34 1.16 19.95
N SER A 206 14.89 -0.05 20.24
CA SER A 206 15.22 -1.27 19.50
C SER A 206 14.12 -1.67 18.51
N MET A 207 13.12 -0.81 18.29
CA MET A 207 12.01 -1.01 17.36
C MET A 207 12.14 -0.16 16.11
N LEU A 208 11.70 -0.72 14.98
CA LEU A 208 11.45 -0.03 13.72
C LEU A 208 9.96 -0.15 13.39
N PHE A 209 9.32 0.95 12.99
CA PHE A 209 7.88 1.01 12.76
C PHE A 209 7.54 1.57 11.38
N PHE A 210 6.62 0.91 10.66
CA PHE A 210 6.10 1.34 9.36
C PHE A 210 4.60 1.60 9.45
N ASP A 211 4.17 2.77 8.96
CA ASP A 211 2.78 3.25 9.00
C ASP A 211 2.58 4.29 7.89
N ASP A 212 1.40 4.36 7.30
CA ASP A 212 1.05 5.34 6.25
C ASP A 212 0.46 6.64 6.80
N GLU A 213 0.06 6.67 8.08
CA GLU A 213 -0.51 7.86 8.69
C GLU A 213 0.55 8.64 9.48
N TYR A 214 0.88 9.83 8.98
CA TYR A 214 1.80 10.78 9.60
C TYR A 214 1.54 11.02 11.10
N ARG A 215 0.26 11.09 11.53
CA ARG A 215 -0.08 11.31 12.94
C ARG A 215 0.38 10.16 13.85
N ASN A 216 0.32 8.92 13.37
CA ASN A 216 0.86 7.77 14.10
C ASN A 216 2.39 7.84 14.15
N ILE A 217 3.03 8.16 13.02
CA ILE A 217 4.48 8.34 12.92
C ILE A 217 4.97 9.40 13.92
N GLU A 218 4.33 10.57 13.96
CA GLU A 218 4.70 11.66 14.86
C GLU A 218 4.56 11.26 16.35
N ALA A 219 3.43 10.64 16.70
CA ALA A 219 3.16 10.21 18.08
C ALA A 219 4.13 9.11 18.54
N VAL A 220 4.36 8.08 17.71
CA VAL A 220 5.22 6.94 18.06
C VAL A 220 6.70 7.32 18.04
N SER A 221 7.13 8.25 17.19
CA SER A 221 8.51 8.76 17.18
C SER A 221 8.89 9.42 18.51
N LYS A 222 7.94 10.12 19.16
CA LYS A 222 8.15 10.74 20.49
C LYS A 222 8.42 9.68 21.59
N MET A 223 8.04 8.42 21.38
CA MET A 223 8.34 7.31 22.27
C MET A 223 9.78 6.75 22.11
N GLY A 224 10.51 7.23 21.10
CA GLY A 224 11.88 6.81 20.79
C GLY A 224 11.98 5.61 19.84
N VAL A 225 10.89 5.24 19.17
CA VAL A 225 10.86 4.26 18.08
C VAL A 225 11.36 4.92 16.80
N THR A 226 12.14 4.19 15.99
CA THR A 226 12.45 4.67 14.62
C THR A 226 11.25 4.41 13.73
N CYS A 227 10.65 5.46 13.17
CA CYS A 227 9.42 5.36 12.40
C CYS A 227 9.65 5.74 10.94
N ILE A 228 8.93 5.09 10.03
CA ILE A 228 8.99 5.30 8.59
C ILE A 228 7.57 5.46 8.06
N LEU A 229 7.29 6.65 7.54
CA LEU A 229 6.07 6.95 6.79
C LEU A 229 6.12 6.23 5.44
N VAL A 230 5.09 5.46 5.10
CA VAL A 230 4.98 4.77 3.81
C VAL A 230 3.78 5.28 3.02
N ASP A 231 3.97 5.69 1.77
CA ASP A 231 2.84 6.23 0.96
C ASP A 231 2.11 5.14 0.15
N ASN A 232 2.84 4.13 -0.32
CA ASN A 232 2.32 3.06 -1.18
C ASN A 232 2.70 1.68 -0.62
N GLY A 233 2.47 1.51 0.68
CA GLY A 233 2.82 0.30 1.39
C GLY A 233 4.31 0.07 1.60
N VAL A 234 4.60 -0.98 2.35
CA VAL A 234 5.99 -1.39 2.60
C VAL A 234 6.62 -1.97 1.34
N ASN A 235 7.84 -1.53 1.05
CA ASN A 235 8.66 -2.04 -0.03
C ASN A 235 10.15 -2.07 0.37
N LEU A 236 11.00 -2.65 -0.48
CA LEU A 236 12.42 -2.83 -0.21
C LEU A 236 13.17 -1.50 -0.03
N GLU A 237 12.75 -0.44 -0.73
CA GLU A 237 13.32 0.90 -0.56
C GLU A 237 13.02 1.45 0.84
N MET A 238 11.77 1.33 1.28
CA MET A 238 11.35 1.75 2.61
C MET A 238 12.00 0.91 3.70
N LEU A 239 12.18 -0.40 3.49
CA LEU A 239 12.95 -1.26 4.39
C LEU A 239 14.39 -0.74 4.53
N ARG A 240 15.06 -0.47 3.40
CA ARG A 240 16.44 0.03 3.38
C ARG A 240 16.55 1.39 4.06
N LEU A 241 15.60 2.29 3.82
CA LEU A 241 15.52 3.59 4.48
C LEU A 241 15.34 3.44 6.00
N GLY A 242 14.43 2.55 6.42
CA GLY A 242 14.16 2.25 7.82
C GLY A 242 15.39 1.74 8.57
N LEU A 243 16.09 0.78 7.97
CA LEU A 243 17.32 0.22 8.55
C LEU A 243 18.45 1.25 8.63
N ARG A 244 18.59 2.11 7.60
CA ARG A 244 19.57 3.20 7.62
C ARG A 244 19.29 4.20 8.74
N ASN A 245 18.04 4.65 8.87
CA ASN A 245 17.63 5.58 9.91
C ASN A 245 17.81 4.96 11.30
N PHE A 246 17.47 3.67 11.44
CA PHE A 246 17.64 2.93 12.69
C PHE A 246 19.12 2.87 13.11
N ALA A 247 20.01 2.48 12.20
CA ALA A 247 21.45 2.39 12.47
C ALA A 247 22.07 3.76 12.83
N HIS A 248 21.63 4.83 12.14
CA HIS A 248 22.04 6.20 12.45
C HIS A 248 21.60 6.65 13.84
N ASN A 249 20.34 6.41 14.19
CA ASN A 249 19.75 6.76 15.49
C ASN A 249 20.38 5.97 16.64
N PHE A 250 20.84 4.75 16.38
CA PHE A 250 21.56 3.94 17.36
C PHE A 250 22.97 4.47 17.64
N SER A 251 23.63 5.02 16.62
CA SER A 251 25.04 5.47 16.69
C SER A 251 25.19 6.89 17.22
N SER A 252 24.12 7.68 17.24
CA SER A 252 24.16 9.09 17.67
C SER A 252 24.28 9.19 19.20
N PRO A 253 25.38 9.75 19.76
CA PRO A 253 25.45 10.07 21.18
C PRO A 253 24.41 11.14 21.51
N LYS A 254 23.72 11.02 22.65
CA LYS A 254 22.87 12.10 23.14
C LYS A 254 23.75 13.32 23.42
N THR A 255 23.67 14.36 22.60
CA THR A 255 24.06 15.69 23.06
C THR A 255 23.18 16.01 24.25
N LYS A 256 23.77 16.10 25.44
CA LYS A 256 23.07 16.61 26.62
C LYS A 256 22.62 18.03 26.26
N GLN A 257 21.32 18.26 26.07
CA GLN A 257 20.77 19.59 26.29
C GLN A 257 20.73 19.76 27.81
N SER A 258 21.81 20.34 28.32
CA SER A 258 21.87 21.00 29.60
C SER A 258 21.28 22.40 29.46
N GLU A 259 20.49 22.76 30.48
CA GLU A 259 19.99 24.09 30.86
C GLU A 259 18.70 24.58 30.17
#